data_AF-A0A969KCL3-F1
#
_entry.id   AF-A0A969KCL3-F1
#
_cell.length_a   1.000
_cell.length_b   1.000
_cell.length_c   1.000
_cell.angle_alpha   90.00
_cell.angle_beta   90.00
_cell.angle_gamma   90.00
#
_symmetry.space_group_name_H-M   'P 1'
#
loop_
_entity.id
_entity.type
_entity.pdbx_description
1 polymer ?
#
loop_
_entity_poly.entity_id
_entity_poly.type
_entity_poly.pdbx_seq_one_letter_code
_entity_poly.pdbx_strand_id
1 'polypeptide(L)'
;MLTICATQDTYLKREIKSATELTDAYKKLSKKGTEWQLDSYTVEADDHIKINLAYGSGTWYAYTYHWEGFPESKAYLLANPSASSTGGGGNINGVSIVGLDLIKKFEGIELHAYPDPLTGGDPWTIGYGSTFYENGGRVKKGDKITKEQAEAELINNCQKSFLPSLQKIPYYNEMDDFQKGALLSFAYNLGAAFYGANNFETITRTLKNKDWGAMRKALTLYVNPGSNVEAGLRRRRNAEADVWFTNVKEG
;
A
#
# COMPACT_ATOMS: atom_id res chain seq x y z
N MET A 1 -11.91 -21.51 -17.82
CA MET A 1 -12.04 -20.04 -17.78
C MET A 1 -12.02 -19.62 -16.33
N LEU A 2 -11.34 -18.53 -16.06
CA LEU A 2 -11.16 -18.01 -14.72
C LEU A 2 -12.22 -16.93 -14.45
N THR A 3 -12.79 -16.87 -13.25
CA THR A 3 -13.72 -15.80 -12.89
C THR A 3 -13.07 -14.84 -11.91
N ILE A 4 -13.18 -13.55 -12.18
CA ILE A 4 -12.82 -12.47 -11.25
C ILE A 4 -14.05 -11.67 -10.85
N CYS A 5 -14.09 -11.14 -9.63
CA CYS A 5 -15.22 -10.37 -9.10
C CYS A 5 -14.76 -9.01 -8.59
N ALA A 6 -15.51 -7.95 -8.91
CA ALA A 6 -15.23 -6.60 -8.41
C ALA A 6 -15.56 -6.49 -6.92
N THR A 7 -14.59 -6.13 -6.08
CA THR A 7 -14.79 -5.98 -4.62
C THR A 7 -15.40 -4.63 -4.23
N GLN A 8 -15.32 -3.66 -5.14
CA GLN A 8 -15.94 -2.33 -5.08
C GLN A 8 -16.24 -1.79 -6.49
N ASP A 9 -16.93 -0.65 -6.57
CA ASP A 9 -17.17 0.02 -7.85
C ASP A 9 -15.82 0.44 -8.47
N THR A 10 -15.55 -0.07 -9.67
CA THR A 10 -14.25 0.06 -10.33
C THR A 10 -14.40 0.02 -11.85
N TYR A 11 -13.31 0.22 -12.57
CA TYR A 11 -13.29 0.14 -14.03
C TYR A 11 -12.28 -0.90 -14.51
N LEU A 12 -12.69 -1.70 -15.49
CA LEU A 12 -11.75 -2.29 -16.44
C LEU A 12 -11.35 -1.22 -17.44
N LYS A 13 -10.07 -1.14 -17.79
CA LYS A 13 -9.53 -0.09 -18.66
C LYS A 13 -8.77 -0.67 -19.84
N ARG A 14 -8.81 -0.04 -21.00
CA ARG A 14 -8.00 -0.44 -22.17
C ARG A 14 -6.54 0.01 -22.04
N GLU A 15 -6.28 1.00 -21.18
CA GLU A 15 -4.96 1.57 -20.92
C GLU A 15 -4.75 1.77 -19.42
N ILE A 16 -3.49 1.75 -18.97
CA ILE A 16 -3.09 2.04 -17.58
C ILE A 16 -3.08 3.55 -17.36
N LYS A 17 -4.28 4.15 -17.29
CA LYS A 17 -4.52 5.57 -16.97
C LYS A 17 -5.62 5.71 -15.93
N SER A 18 -5.83 6.92 -15.39
CA SER A 18 -6.99 7.17 -14.55
C SER A 18 -8.28 7.01 -15.37
N ALA A 19 -9.35 6.49 -14.76
CA ALA A 19 -10.64 6.36 -15.42
C ALA A 19 -11.24 7.73 -15.82
N THR A 20 -10.81 8.82 -15.18
CA THR A 20 -11.20 10.20 -15.53
C THR A 20 -10.52 10.70 -16.81
N GLU A 21 -9.42 10.08 -17.21
CA GLU A 21 -8.63 10.44 -18.40
C GLU A 21 -9.03 9.60 -19.62
N LEU A 22 -9.90 8.59 -19.43
CA LEU A 22 -10.34 7.68 -20.48
C LEU A 22 -11.79 7.98 -20.87
N THR A 23 -12.04 7.93 -22.19
CA THR A 23 -13.40 7.97 -22.75
C THR A 23 -14.14 6.66 -22.44
N ASP A 24 -15.47 6.67 -22.53
CA ASP A 24 -16.30 5.50 -22.21
C ASP A 24 -16.04 4.30 -23.14
N ALA A 25 -15.46 4.52 -24.32
CA ALA A 25 -15.02 3.44 -25.20
C ALA A 25 -13.79 2.66 -24.66
N TYR A 26 -13.02 3.29 -23.75
CA TYR A 26 -11.76 2.76 -23.22
C TYR A 26 -11.88 2.29 -21.76
N LYS A 27 -13.05 2.39 -21.15
CA LYS A 27 -13.29 1.93 -19.79
C LYS A 27 -14.64 1.25 -19.67
N LYS A 28 -14.75 0.31 -18.74
CA LYS A 28 -16.00 -0.41 -18.47
C LYS A 28 -16.24 -0.44 -16.98
N LEU A 29 -17.29 0.26 -16.55
CA LEU A 29 -17.71 0.25 -15.15
C LEU A 29 -18.08 -1.17 -14.75
N SER A 30 -17.56 -1.58 -13.61
CA SER A 30 -17.88 -2.83 -12.92
C SER A 30 -18.29 -2.45 -11.51
N LYS A 31 -19.59 -2.53 -11.25
CA LYS A 31 -20.11 -2.31 -9.90
C LYS A 31 -19.61 -3.42 -8.99
N LYS A 32 -19.54 -3.16 -7.69
CA LYS A 32 -19.26 -4.18 -6.69
C LYS A 32 -20.10 -5.45 -6.93
N GLY A 33 -19.46 -6.61 -6.90
CA GLY A 33 -20.08 -7.92 -7.19
C GLY A 33 -20.14 -8.28 -8.67
N THR A 34 -19.69 -7.41 -9.60
CA THR A 34 -19.65 -7.75 -11.02
C THR A 34 -18.59 -8.80 -11.29
N GLU A 35 -18.99 -9.92 -11.89
CA GLU A 35 -18.08 -10.99 -12.28
C GLU A 35 -17.68 -10.91 -13.76
N TRP A 36 -16.41 -11.23 -14.05
CA TRP A 36 -15.88 -11.37 -15.40
C TRP A 36 -15.20 -12.72 -15.58
N GLN A 37 -15.50 -13.39 -16.68
CA GLN A 37 -14.77 -14.57 -17.11
C GLN A 37 -13.58 -14.18 -17.97
N LEU A 38 -12.42 -14.78 -17.70
CA LEU A 38 -11.15 -14.54 -18.36
C LEU A 38 -10.70 -15.78 -19.14
N ASP A 39 -10.19 -15.54 -20.34
CA ASP A 39 -9.45 -16.52 -21.14
C ASP A 39 -8.00 -16.64 -20.63
N SER A 40 -7.37 -15.50 -20.30
CA SER A 40 -6.02 -15.43 -19.73
C SER A 40 -5.81 -14.12 -19.00
N TYR A 41 -4.73 -14.03 -18.23
CA TYR A 41 -4.28 -12.79 -17.61
C TYR A 41 -2.75 -12.82 -17.44
N THR A 42 -2.15 -11.66 -17.18
CA THR A 42 -0.72 -11.47 -16.93
C THR A 42 -0.57 -10.36 -15.91
N VAL A 43 0.19 -10.62 -14.84
CA VAL A 43 0.55 -9.59 -13.88
C VAL A 43 1.61 -8.69 -14.52
N GLU A 44 1.28 -7.43 -14.73
CA GLU A 44 2.20 -6.41 -15.25
C GLU A 44 2.79 -5.60 -14.08
N ALA A 45 3.88 -4.87 -14.32
CA ALA A 45 4.31 -3.82 -13.40
C ALA A 45 3.23 -2.71 -13.30
N ASP A 46 3.19 -1.96 -12.20
CA ASP A 46 2.30 -0.80 -11.95
C ASP A 46 0.86 -1.09 -11.46
N ASP A 47 0.67 -2.06 -10.56
CA ASP A 47 -0.60 -2.35 -9.85
C ASP A 47 -1.80 -2.69 -10.76
N HIS A 48 -1.55 -3.05 -12.02
CA HIS A 48 -2.58 -3.46 -12.96
C HIS A 48 -2.30 -4.86 -13.49
N ILE A 49 -3.35 -5.68 -13.53
CA ILE A 49 -3.33 -6.99 -14.16
C ILE A 49 -3.88 -6.81 -15.56
N LYS A 50 -3.10 -7.19 -16.57
CA LYS A 50 -3.59 -7.31 -17.94
C LYS A 50 -4.45 -8.56 -18.02
N ILE A 51 -5.71 -8.40 -18.43
CA ILE A 51 -6.67 -9.50 -18.55
C ILE A 51 -7.15 -9.61 -19.99
N ASN A 52 -7.38 -10.84 -20.44
CA ASN A 52 -8.09 -11.12 -21.67
C ASN A 52 -9.45 -11.70 -21.29
N LEU A 53 -10.50 -10.94 -21.54
CA LEU A 53 -11.87 -11.36 -21.24
C LEU A 53 -12.32 -12.47 -22.20
N ALA A 54 -13.07 -13.43 -21.65
CA ALA A 54 -13.65 -14.52 -22.41
C ALA A 54 -14.60 -14.02 -23.52
N TYR A 55 -14.87 -14.90 -24.48
CA TYR A 55 -15.82 -14.68 -25.58
C TYR A 55 -15.44 -13.50 -26.48
N GLY A 56 -14.15 -13.22 -26.66
CA GLY A 56 -13.66 -12.23 -27.62
C GLY A 56 -13.84 -10.77 -27.20
N SER A 57 -14.05 -10.50 -25.90
CA SER A 57 -14.18 -9.12 -25.38
C SER A 57 -12.85 -8.34 -25.32
N GLY A 58 -11.75 -8.99 -25.69
CA GLY A 58 -10.42 -8.40 -25.88
C GLY A 58 -9.65 -8.14 -24.59
N THR A 59 -8.52 -7.43 -24.72
CA THR A 59 -7.59 -7.14 -23.62
C THR A 59 -8.00 -5.91 -22.82
N TRP A 60 -7.93 -6.01 -21.51
CA TRP A 60 -8.21 -4.95 -20.54
C TRP A 60 -7.17 -4.96 -19.42
N TYR A 61 -7.21 -3.94 -18.57
CA TYR A 61 -6.41 -3.78 -17.37
C TYR A 61 -7.34 -3.62 -16.18
N ALA A 62 -7.12 -4.45 -15.17
CA ALA A 62 -7.81 -4.45 -13.90
C ALA A 62 -6.84 -3.92 -12.84
N TYR A 63 -7.25 -2.91 -12.06
CA TYR A 63 -6.43 -2.44 -10.94
C TYR A 63 -6.46 -3.48 -9.83
N THR A 64 -5.31 -4.07 -9.51
CA THR A 64 -5.16 -5.33 -8.75
C THR A 64 -6.01 -5.42 -7.48
N TYR A 65 -6.14 -4.31 -6.76
CA TYR A 65 -6.80 -4.28 -5.44
C TYR A 65 -8.33 -4.23 -5.47
N HIS A 66 -8.95 -4.01 -6.63
CA HIS A 66 -10.42 -3.90 -6.75
C HIS A 66 -11.08 -5.20 -7.20
N TRP A 67 -10.32 -6.31 -7.25
CA TRP A 67 -10.76 -7.57 -7.83
C TRP A 67 -10.30 -8.77 -7.02
N GLU A 68 -11.17 -9.77 -6.87
CA GLU A 68 -10.85 -11.10 -6.37
C GLU A 68 -10.90 -12.13 -7.51
N GLY A 69 -10.36 -13.34 -7.30
CA GLY A 69 -10.52 -14.47 -8.23
C GLY A 69 -9.33 -14.78 -9.16
N PHE A 70 -8.22 -14.02 -9.16
CA PHE A 70 -7.03 -14.38 -9.94
C PHE A 70 -6.24 -15.58 -9.33
N PRO A 71 -5.84 -16.63 -10.07
CA PRO A 71 -5.08 -17.80 -9.57
C PRO A 71 -3.68 -17.44 -9.10
N GLU A 72 -3.05 -16.42 -9.70
CA GLU A 72 -1.81 -15.83 -9.21
C GLU A 72 -2.03 -14.91 -8.02
N SER A 73 -3.27 -14.62 -7.60
CA SER A 73 -3.46 -14.28 -6.18
C SER A 73 -3.03 -15.52 -5.39
N LYS A 74 -3.58 -16.70 -5.64
CA LYS A 74 -3.19 -17.93 -4.94
C LYS A 74 -1.72 -18.35 -5.13
N ALA A 75 -1.09 -18.24 -6.30
CA ALA A 75 0.32 -18.60 -6.50
C ALA A 75 1.30 -17.56 -5.93
N TYR A 76 0.97 -16.26 -5.96
CA TYR A 76 1.70 -15.21 -5.24
C TYR A 76 1.55 -15.37 -3.72
N LEU A 77 0.34 -15.71 -3.23
CA LEU A 77 0.03 -16.01 -1.82
C LEU A 77 0.64 -17.36 -1.36
N LEU A 78 0.84 -18.35 -2.26
CA LEU A 78 1.45 -19.66 -1.95
C LEU A 78 2.98 -19.64 -2.01
N ALA A 79 3.57 -18.84 -2.92
CA ALA A 79 5.01 -18.59 -2.94
C ALA A 79 5.47 -17.61 -1.84
N ASN A 80 4.54 -16.79 -1.33
CA ASN A 80 4.74 -15.89 -0.19
C ASN A 80 3.67 -16.16 0.90
N PRO A 81 3.89 -17.15 1.78
CA PRO A 81 2.89 -17.64 2.75
C PRO A 81 2.45 -16.61 3.81
N SER A 82 2.97 -15.38 3.76
CA SER A 82 2.61 -14.23 4.59
C SER A 82 1.39 -13.46 4.08
N ALA A 83 1.01 -13.58 2.81
CA ALA A 83 -0.20 -12.95 2.32
C ALA A 83 -1.31 -14.00 2.31
N SER A 84 -2.18 -14.00 3.32
CA SER A 84 -3.43 -14.78 3.33
C SER A 84 -4.58 -13.84 3.04
N SER A 85 -5.37 -14.18 2.02
CA SER A 85 -6.61 -13.48 1.66
C SER A 85 -7.80 -14.23 2.26
N THR A 86 -8.27 -13.79 3.41
CA THR A 86 -9.71 -13.58 3.58
C THR A 86 -9.98 -12.13 3.20
N GLY A 87 -11.09 -11.85 2.51
CA GLY A 87 -11.42 -10.53 1.94
C GLY A 87 -11.72 -9.40 2.95
N GLY A 88 -10.98 -9.33 4.06
CA GLY A 88 -10.87 -8.16 4.92
C GLY A 88 -9.41 -7.72 4.94
N GLY A 89 -9.12 -6.44 5.16
CA GLY A 89 -7.75 -6.01 5.47
C GLY A 89 -7.19 -6.96 6.52
N GLY A 90 -6.21 -7.76 6.14
CA GLY A 90 -5.58 -8.75 7.02
C GLY A 90 -4.28 -8.19 7.56
N ASN A 91 -3.71 -8.90 8.53
CA ASN A 91 -2.43 -8.53 9.12
C ASN A 91 -1.53 -9.75 9.33
N ILE A 92 -0.22 -9.49 9.36
CA ILE A 92 0.84 -10.44 9.70
C ILE A 92 1.44 -9.97 11.01
N ASN A 93 1.31 -10.75 12.09
CA ASN A 93 1.81 -10.37 13.42
C ASN A 93 1.35 -8.97 13.88
N GLY A 94 0.11 -8.58 13.54
CA GLY A 94 -0.44 -7.25 13.84
C GLY A 94 -0.04 -6.13 12.88
N VAL A 95 0.76 -6.42 11.86
CA VAL A 95 1.16 -5.49 10.80
C VAL A 95 0.19 -5.59 9.62
N SER A 96 -0.50 -4.49 9.29
CA SER A 96 -1.46 -4.46 8.18
C SER A 96 -0.81 -4.79 6.84
N ILE A 97 -1.36 -5.78 6.13
CA ILE A 97 -0.91 -6.18 4.78
C ILE A 97 -1.08 -5.02 3.80
N VAL A 98 -2.19 -4.30 3.86
CA VAL A 98 -2.46 -3.13 3.00
C VAL A 98 -1.46 -2.00 3.28
N GLY A 99 -1.09 -1.81 4.55
CA GLY A 99 -0.04 -0.85 4.91
C GLY A 99 1.32 -1.22 4.35
N LEU A 100 1.69 -2.51 4.40
CA LEU A 100 2.92 -3.03 3.78
C LEU A 100 2.92 -2.77 2.27
N ASP A 101 1.81 -3.04 1.58
CA ASP A 101 1.70 -2.79 0.14
C ASP A 101 1.87 -1.32 -0.22
N LEU A 102 1.27 -0.40 0.55
CA LEU A 102 1.50 1.03 0.37
C LEU A 102 2.97 1.41 0.56
N ILE A 103 3.64 0.89 1.61
CA ILE A 103 5.06 1.17 1.85
C ILE A 103 5.89 0.70 0.66
N LYS A 104 5.74 -0.57 0.23
CA LYS A 104 6.49 -1.13 -0.89
C LYS A 104 6.33 -0.31 -2.17
N LYS A 105 5.12 0.17 -2.44
CA LYS A 105 4.82 1.03 -3.60
C LYS A 105 5.55 2.36 -3.59
N PHE A 106 5.67 3.01 -2.42
CA PHE A 106 6.23 4.36 -2.33
C PHE A 106 7.73 4.39 -2.04
N GLU A 107 8.27 3.41 -1.32
CA GLU A 107 9.70 3.34 -1.03
C GLU A 107 10.49 2.70 -2.18
N GLY A 108 9.88 1.74 -2.90
CA GLY A 108 10.60 0.89 -3.84
C GLY A 108 11.52 -0.11 -3.13
N ILE A 109 12.15 -1.00 -3.90
CA ILE A 109 13.02 -2.05 -3.35
C ILE A 109 14.43 -1.93 -3.91
N GLU A 110 15.41 -1.93 -3.01
CA GLU A 110 16.84 -1.98 -3.36
C GLU A 110 17.49 -3.25 -2.82
N LEU A 111 17.85 -4.18 -3.72
CA LEU A 111 18.42 -5.48 -3.33
C LEU A 111 19.92 -5.43 -2.99
N HIS A 112 20.55 -4.28 -3.21
CA HIS A 112 21.96 -4.03 -2.92
C HIS A 112 22.04 -2.83 -1.98
N ALA A 113 22.87 -2.94 -0.93
CA ALA A 113 23.04 -1.83 0.00
C ALA A 113 23.59 -0.59 -0.71
N TYR A 114 22.97 0.55 -0.47
CA TYR A 114 23.39 1.85 -0.97
C TYR A 114 23.64 2.82 0.20
N PRO A 115 24.59 3.76 0.06
CA PRO A 115 24.89 4.70 1.12
C PRO A 115 23.82 5.79 1.23
N ASP A 116 23.71 6.41 2.40
CA ASP A 116 22.90 7.62 2.55
C ASP A 116 23.34 8.70 1.53
N PRO A 117 22.41 9.27 0.74
CA PRO A 117 22.77 10.23 -0.31
C PRO A 117 23.45 11.51 0.19
N LEU A 118 23.21 11.90 1.45
CA LEU A 118 23.80 13.10 2.06
C LEU A 118 25.23 12.82 2.56
N THR A 119 25.47 11.63 3.13
CA THR A 119 26.80 11.30 3.71
C THR A 119 27.73 10.60 2.73
N GLY A 120 27.19 9.91 1.72
CA GLY A 120 27.94 9.06 0.80
C GLY A 120 28.54 7.81 1.46
N GLY A 121 28.15 7.51 2.71
CA GLY A 121 28.66 6.41 3.51
C GLY A 121 27.60 5.87 4.47
N ASP A 122 27.93 5.77 5.75
CA ASP A 122 26.97 5.34 6.77
C ASP A 122 25.88 6.42 7.01
N PRO A 123 24.64 6.01 7.33
CA PRO A 123 24.15 4.63 7.36
C PRO A 123 23.91 4.07 5.94
N TRP A 124 24.23 2.78 5.75
CA TRP A 124 23.81 2.06 4.54
C TRP A 124 22.34 1.65 4.64
N THR A 125 21.65 1.69 3.51
CA THR A 125 20.22 1.36 3.39
C THR A 125 20.05 0.21 2.39
N ILE A 126 19.08 -0.69 2.65
CA ILE A 126 18.75 -1.82 1.78
C ILE A 126 17.25 -2.16 1.87
N GLY A 127 16.73 -2.93 0.93
CA GLY A 127 15.35 -3.37 0.88
C GLY A 127 14.40 -2.18 0.67
N TYR A 128 13.39 -2.07 1.53
CA TYR A 128 12.39 -1.00 1.51
C TYR A 128 12.76 0.19 2.42
N GLY A 129 14.06 0.45 2.65
CA GLY A 129 14.52 1.55 3.51
C GLY A 129 15.09 1.11 4.86
N SER A 130 15.51 -0.15 5.01
CA SER A 130 16.08 -0.66 6.25
C SER A 130 17.56 -0.30 6.39
N THR A 131 17.96 0.15 7.59
CA THR A 131 19.36 0.41 7.97
C THR A 131 19.91 -0.62 8.98
N PHE A 132 19.03 -1.49 9.48
CA PHE A 132 19.34 -2.62 10.36
C PHE A 132 18.56 -3.85 9.91
N TYR A 133 19.15 -5.04 10.12
CA TYR A 133 18.50 -6.34 9.97
C TYR A 133 17.77 -6.76 11.25
N GLU A 134 16.97 -7.81 11.16
CA GLU A 134 16.20 -8.36 12.27
C GLU A 134 17.07 -8.73 13.50
N ASN A 135 18.28 -9.23 13.25
CA ASN A 135 19.24 -9.61 14.27
C ASN A 135 19.93 -8.41 14.96
N GLY A 136 19.55 -7.17 14.60
CA GLY A 136 20.14 -5.93 15.13
C GLY A 136 21.46 -5.53 14.46
N GLY A 137 21.94 -6.31 13.49
CA GLY A 137 23.11 -5.97 12.68
C GLY A 137 22.82 -4.78 11.77
N ARG A 138 23.77 -3.85 11.67
CA ARG A 138 23.70 -2.76 10.69
C ARG A 138 23.90 -3.29 9.28
N VAL A 139 23.17 -2.70 8.34
CA VAL A 139 23.43 -2.86 6.90
C VAL A 139 24.81 -2.29 6.59
N LYS A 140 25.56 -2.96 5.71
CA LYS A 140 26.92 -2.58 5.35
C LYS A 140 27.11 -2.53 3.85
N LYS A 141 28.16 -1.83 3.44
CA LYS A 141 28.62 -1.81 2.05
C LYS A 141 28.80 -3.23 1.51
N GLY A 142 28.17 -3.49 0.36
CA GLY A 142 28.30 -4.76 -0.35
C GLY A 142 27.29 -5.83 0.06
N ASP A 143 26.46 -5.55 1.08
CA ASP A 143 25.35 -6.43 1.42
C ASP A 143 24.37 -6.57 0.24
N LYS A 144 23.82 -7.78 0.10
CA LYS A 144 22.80 -8.13 -0.89
C LYS A 144 21.73 -8.98 -0.22
N ILE A 145 20.49 -8.75 -0.60
CA ILE A 145 19.36 -9.54 -0.12
C ILE A 145 18.46 -9.95 -1.29
N THR A 146 17.68 -11.01 -1.08
CA THR A 146 16.58 -11.37 -2.00
C THR A 146 15.36 -10.51 -1.71
N LYS A 147 14.37 -10.55 -2.63
CA LYS A 147 13.11 -9.85 -2.45
C LYS A 147 12.38 -10.34 -1.19
N GLU A 148 12.40 -11.64 -0.95
CA GLU A 148 11.74 -12.29 0.18
C GLU A 148 12.39 -11.85 1.50
N GLN A 149 13.73 -11.74 1.52
CA GLN A 149 14.46 -11.18 2.66
C GLN A 149 14.11 -9.71 2.90
N ALA A 150 14.01 -8.89 1.84
CA ALA A 150 13.60 -7.49 1.97
C ALA A 150 12.17 -7.34 2.54
N GLU A 151 11.24 -8.21 2.12
CA GLU A 151 9.87 -8.23 2.63
C GLU A 151 9.80 -8.69 4.09
N ALA A 152 10.56 -9.73 4.46
CA ALA A 152 10.66 -10.16 5.85
C ALA A 152 11.22 -9.06 6.76
N GLU A 153 12.28 -8.37 6.31
CA GLU A 153 12.87 -7.25 7.04
C GLU A 153 11.90 -6.07 7.18
N LEU A 154 11.11 -5.77 6.14
CA LEU A 154 10.08 -4.74 6.21
C LEU A 154 9.02 -5.08 7.27
N ILE A 155 8.50 -6.32 7.27
CA ILE A 155 7.50 -6.77 8.26
C ILE A 155 8.06 -6.62 9.67
N ASN A 156 9.27 -7.13 9.90
CA ASN A 156 9.92 -7.08 11.20
C ASN A 156 10.19 -5.64 11.66
N ASN A 157 10.65 -4.76 10.77
CA ASN A 157 10.85 -3.34 11.08
C ASN A 157 9.52 -2.64 11.44
N CYS A 158 8.47 -2.87 10.65
CA CYS A 158 7.12 -2.37 10.95
C CYS A 158 6.63 -2.84 12.33
N GLN A 159 6.83 -4.12 12.66
CA GLN A 159 6.43 -4.70 13.93
C GLN A 159 7.20 -4.12 15.13
N LYS A 160 8.53 -3.94 15.00
CA LYS A 160 9.39 -3.52 16.11
C LYS A 160 9.44 -2.00 16.28
N SER A 161 9.51 -1.25 15.19
CA SER A 161 9.81 0.18 15.20
C SER A 161 8.58 1.08 15.09
N PHE A 162 7.51 0.61 14.44
CA PHE A 162 6.35 1.44 14.10
C PHE A 162 5.11 1.06 14.92
N LEU A 163 4.77 -0.22 14.96
CA LEU A 163 3.56 -0.72 15.62
C LEU A 163 3.43 -0.28 17.09
N PRO A 164 4.50 -0.28 17.93
CA PRO A 164 4.38 0.14 19.33
C PRO A 164 3.99 1.61 19.51
N SER A 165 4.34 2.48 18.57
CA SER A 165 3.95 3.88 18.59
C SER A 165 2.52 4.07 18.08
N LEU A 166 2.14 3.35 17.01
CA LEU A 166 0.79 3.39 16.46
C LEU A 166 -0.26 2.87 17.45
N GLN A 167 0.05 1.81 18.20
CA GLN A 167 -0.84 1.24 19.21
C GLN A 167 -1.14 2.18 20.38
N LYS A 168 -0.39 3.28 20.55
CA LYS A 168 -0.68 4.32 21.56
C LYS A 168 -1.74 5.32 21.09
N ILE A 169 -2.09 5.31 19.81
CA ILE A 169 -3.12 6.19 19.27
C ILE A 169 -4.48 5.77 19.85
N PRO A 170 -5.30 6.70 20.38
CA PRO A 170 -6.65 6.40 20.84
C PRO A 170 -7.47 5.69 19.77
N TYR A 171 -8.28 4.72 20.18
CA TYR A 171 -9.15 3.95 19.30
C TYR A 171 -8.43 3.06 18.27
N TYR A 172 -7.09 2.91 18.32
CA TYR A 172 -6.34 2.07 17.38
C TYR A 172 -6.87 0.62 17.31
N ASN A 173 -7.28 0.05 18.44
CA ASN A 173 -7.84 -1.30 18.50
C ASN A 173 -9.24 -1.42 17.88
N GLU A 174 -9.96 -0.30 17.72
CA GLU A 174 -11.26 -0.25 17.03
C GLU A 174 -11.10 -0.05 15.52
N MET A 175 -9.92 0.38 15.07
CA MET A 175 -9.64 0.57 13.65
C MET A 175 -9.56 -0.77 12.93
N ASP A 176 -10.05 -0.81 11.70
CA ASP A 176 -9.81 -1.95 10.82
C ASP A 176 -8.39 -1.91 10.24
N ASP A 177 -8.01 -2.97 9.54
CA ASP A 177 -6.65 -3.10 9.02
C ASP A 177 -6.37 -2.16 7.84
N PHE A 178 -7.40 -1.57 7.21
CA PHE A 178 -7.21 -0.52 6.20
C PHE A 178 -6.81 0.79 6.88
N GLN A 179 -7.54 1.20 7.93
CA GLN A 179 -7.20 2.37 8.73
C GLN A 179 -5.83 2.22 9.38
N LYS A 180 -5.53 1.06 9.97
CA LYS A 180 -4.18 0.76 10.50
C LYS A 180 -3.13 0.78 9.40
N GLY A 181 -3.44 0.28 8.20
CA GLY A 181 -2.53 0.27 7.05
C GLY A 181 -2.17 1.67 6.56
N ALA A 182 -3.15 2.57 6.47
CA ALA A 182 -2.94 3.97 6.13
C ALA A 182 -2.00 4.67 7.14
N LEU A 183 -2.24 4.48 8.45
CA LEU A 183 -1.37 5.04 9.49
C LEU A 183 0.02 4.44 9.48
N LEU A 184 0.14 3.14 9.20
CA LEU A 184 1.44 2.47 9.08
C LEU A 184 2.27 3.07 7.94
N SER A 185 1.70 3.26 6.75
CA SER A 185 2.41 3.86 5.62
C SER A 185 2.78 5.33 5.87
N PHE A 186 1.88 6.08 6.50
CA PHE A 186 2.11 7.47 6.89
C PHE A 186 3.26 7.58 7.91
N ALA A 187 3.23 6.74 8.95
CA ALA A 187 4.27 6.66 9.97
C ALA A 187 5.61 6.20 9.39
N TYR A 188 5.61 5.29 8.42
CA TYR A 188 6.83 4.89 7.72
C TYR A 188 7.51 6.07 7.01
N ASN A 189 6.70 6.94 6.39
CA ASN A 189 7.22 8.09 5.66
C ASN A 189 7.73 9.23 6.56
N LEU A 190 7.03 9.49 7.65
CA LEU A 190 7.23 10.71 8.45
C LEU A 190 7.78 10.43 9.86
N GLY A 191 7.93 9.16 10.22
CA GLY A 191 8.43 8.70 11.51
C GLY A 191 7.32 8.09 12.39
N ALA A 192 7.69 7.04 13.11
CA ALA A 192 6.78 6.28 13.97
C ALA A 192 6.12 7.12 15.09
N ALA A 193 6.80 8.17 15.56
CA ALA A 193 6.39 8.97 16.71
C ALA A 193 5.58 10.23 16.33
N PHE A 194 4.91 10.24 15.19
CA PHE A 194 4.17 11.41 14.72
C PHE A 194 3.01 11.82 15.65
N TYR A 195 2.36 10.85 16.30
CA TYR A 195 1.18 11.13 17.13
C TYR A 195 1.57 11.92 18.39
N GLY A 196 1.05 13.15 18.51
CA GLY A 196 1.39 14.07 19.59
C GLY A 196 2.69 14.86 19.39
N ALA A 197 3.39 14.68 18.27
CA ALA A 197 4.58 15.45 17.95
C ALA A 197 4.25 16.85 17.41
N ASN A 198 5.20 17.78 17.54
CA ASN A 198 5.10 19.11 16.97
C ASN A 198 4.95 19.04 15.44
N ASN A 199 4.13 19.93 14.87
CA ASN A 199 3.72 19.97 13.46
C ASN A 199 2.77 18.84 13.04
N PHE A 200 2.36 17.95 13.96
CA PHE A 200 1.38 16.90 13.71
C PHE A 200 0.03 17.14 14.42
N GLU A 201 -0.27 18.39 14.82
CA GLU A 201 -1.39 18.73 15.68
C GLU A 201 -2.74 18.40 15.03
N THR A 202 -2.86 18.61 13.71
CA THR A 202 -4.12 18.36 12.99
C THR A 202 -4.44 16.87 12.95
N ILE A 203 -3.51 16.02 12.53
CA ILE A 203 -3.77 14.57 12.48
C ILE A 203 -3.91 13.99 13.89
N THR A 204 -3.13 14.50 14.86
CA THR A 204 -3.25 14.10 16.27
C THR A 204 -4.65 14.42 16.80
N ARG A 205 -5.17 15.63 16.56
CA ARG A 205 -6.54 16.01 16.95
C ARG A 205 -7.59 15.17 16.25
N THR A 206 -7.44 14.93 14.94
CA THR A 206 -8.34 14.07 14.16
C THR A 206 -8.43 12.66 14.75
N LEU A 207 -7.28 12.05 15.05
CA LEU A 207 -7.20 10.72 15.67
C LEU A 207 -7.78 10.70 17.09
N LYS A 208 -7.38 11.67 17.92
CA LYS A 208 -7.82 11.79 19.32
C LYS A 208 -9.34 11.98 19.45
N ASN A 209 -9.95 12.71 18.52
CA ASN A 209 -11.38 13.04 18.59
C ASN A 209 -12.26 12.10 17.75
N LYS A 210 -11.71 11.04 17.16
CA LYS A 210 -12.43 10.11 16.28
C LYS A 210 -13.08 10.82 15.07
N ASP A 211 -12.49 11.91 14.60
CA ASP A 211 -13.00 12.74 13.49
C ASP A 211 -12.62 12.12 12.14
N TRP A 212 -13.12 10.93 11.86
CA TRP A 212 -12.74 10.16 10.67
C TRP A 212 -13.02 10.89 9.36
N GLY A 213 -14.07 11.72 9.30
CA GLY A 213 -14.38 12.54 8.11
C GLY A 213 -13.27 13.55 7.76
N ALA A 214 -12.52 14.03 8.74
CA ALA A 214 -11.40 14.95 8.52
C ALA A 214 -10.09 14.26 8.11
N MET A 215 -10.02 12.92 8.10
CA MET A 215 -8.75 12.20 7.92
C MET A 215 -8.06 12.49 6.59
N ARG A 216 -8.81 12.53 5.48
CA ARG A 216 -8.22 12.88 4.17
C ARG A 216 -7.57 14.26 4.21
N LYS A 217 -8.29 15.26 4.73
CA LYS A 217 -7.76 16.62 4.87
C LYS A 217 -6.51 16.63 5.73
N ALA A 218 -6.55 15.94 6.88
CA ALA A 218 -5.41 15.84 7.79
C ALA A 218 -4.17 15.25 7.11
N LEU A 219 -4.29 14.12 6.41
CA LEU A 219 -3.18 13.48 5.68
C LEU A 219 -2.60 14.41 4.59
N THR A 220 -3.45 15.07 3.82
CA THR A 220 -3.01 15.94 2.70
C THR A 220 -2.25 17.20 3.12
N LEU A 221 -2.21 17.54 4.42
CA LEU A 221 -1.38 18.63 4.94
C LEU A 221 0.12 18.26 4.93
N TYR A 222 0.47 16.97 4.98
CA TYR A 222 1.85 16.51 5.02
C TYR A 222 2.38 16.27 3.60
N VAL A 223 2.40 17.37 2.87
CA VAL A 223 3.11 17.57 1.62
C VAL A 223 4.09 18.72 1.84
N ASN A 224 5.10 18.85 0.97
CA ASN A 224 6.05 19.97 1.02
C ASN A 224 5.78 20.92 -0.16
N PRO A 225 4.91 21.94 -0.02
CA PRO A 225 4.53 22.81 -1.12
C PRO A 225 5.74 23.51 -1.76
N GLY A 226 5.80 23.52 -3.09
CA GLY A 226 6.87 24.14 -3.87
C GLY A 226 8.16 23.31 -3.94
N SER A 227 8.22 22.15 -3.30
CA SER A 227 9.37 21.23 -3.43
C SER A 227 9.25 20.33 -4.66
N ASN A 228 10.38 19.84 -5.15
CA ASN A 228 10.42 18.85 -6.24
C ASN A 228 9.77 17.50 -5.87
N VAL A 229 9.58 17.21 -4.58
CA VAL A 229 8.95 15.98 -4.09
C VAL A 229 7.44 16.12 -3.82
N GLU A 230 6.89 17.33 -3.91
CA GLU A 230 5.50 17.62 -3.55
C GLU A 230 4.50 16.70 -4.25
N ALA A 231 4.66 16.51 -5.56
CA ALA A 231 3.75 15.68 -6.35
C ALA A 231 3.77 14.21 -5.89
N GLY A 232 4.94 13.69 -5.50
CA GLY A 232 5.08 12.34 -4.94
C GLY A 232 4.41 12.22 -3.59
N LEU A 233 4.67 13.17 -2.68
CA LEU A 233 4.02 13.21 -1.36
C LEU A 233 2.51 13.32 -1.47
N ARG A 234 2.00 14.16 -2.37
CA ARG A 234 0.55 14.30 -2.61
C ARG A 234 -0.09 13.00 -3.08
N ARG A 235 0.55 12.28 -4.03
CA ARG A 235 0.09 10.96 -4.45
C ARG A 235 0.05 9.97 -3.29
N ARG A 236 1.07 9.98 -2.43
CA ARG A 236 1.14 9.12 -1.25
C ARG A 236 0.04 9.42 -0.23
N ARG A 237 -0.14 10.69 0.15
CA ARG A 237 -1.20 11.10 1.09
C ARG A 237 -2.60 10.77 0.58
N ASN A 238 -2.83 10.90 -0.73
CA ASN A 238 -4.11 10.51 -1.33
C ASN A 238 -4.33 8.99 -1.28
N ALA A 239 -3.31 8.18 -1.61
CA ALA A 239 -3.42 6.72 -1.54
C ALA A 239 -3.65 6.21 -0.11
N GLU A 240 -2.97 6.78 0.88
CA GLU A 240 -3.21 6.49 2.30
C GLU A 240 -4.65 6.86 2.71
N ALA A 241 -5.15 8.00 2.25
CA ALA A 241 -6.54 8.39 2.50
C ALA A 241 -7.53 7.46 1.80
N ASP A 242 -7.30 7.08 0.55
CA ASP A 242 -8.16 6.14 -0.18
C ASP A 242 -8.24 4.81 0.57
N VAL A 243 -7.10 4.29 1.02
CA VAL A 243 -7.03 3.08 1.85
C VAL A 243 -7.85 3.27 3.13
N TRP A 244 -7.66 4.37 3.87
CA TRP A 244 -8.40 4.64 5.11
C TRP A 244 -9.93 4.56 4.94
N PHE A 245 -10.46 4.99 3.80
CA PHE A 245 -11.91 5.01 3.53
C PHE A 245 -12.45 3.75 2.83
N THR A 246 -11.62 2.73 2.57
CA THR A 246 -12.02 1.53 1.79
C THR A 246 -13.24 0.81 2.36
N ASN A 247 -13.36 0.75 3.68
CA ASN A 247 -14.41 0.02 4.40
C ASN A 247 -15.43 0.93 5.09
N VAL A 248 -15.37 2.24 4.87
CA VAL A 248 -16.32 3.15 5.49
C VAL A 248 -17.66 2.92 4.80
N LYS A 249 -18.56 2.24 5.50
CA LYS A 249 -19.99 2.23 5.16
C LYS A 249 -20.44 3.67 5.22
N GLU A 250 -20.72 4.27 4.07
CA GLU A 250 -21.58 5.45 4.05
C GLU A 250 -22.87 5.04 4.75
N GLY A 251 -23.18 5.75 5.84
CA GLY A 251 -24.36 5.53 6.66
C GLY A 251 -25.64 5.93 5.92
#